data_AF-A0A350P7X8-F1
#
_entry.id   AF-A0A350P7X8-F1
#
_cell.length_a   1.000
_cell.length_b   1.000
_cell.length_c   1.000
_cell.angle_alpha   90.00
_cell.angle_beta   90.00
_cell.angle_gamma   90.00
#
_symmetry.space_group_name_H-M   'P 1'
#
loop_
_entity.id
_entity.type
_entity.pdbx_description
1 polymer ?
#
loop_
_entity_poly.entity_id
_entity_poly.type
_entity_poly.pdbx_seq_one_letter_code
_entity_poly.pdbx_strand_id
1 'polypeptide(L)' 'MPARLAGYYREFDPTLGVSGPGPQRIITGSGGEIYYTADHYTTLIRVSP' A
#
# COMPACT_ATOMS: atom_id res chain seq x y z
N MET A 1 8.50 -2.54 4.22
CA MET A 1 7.55 -2.92 5.30
C MET A 1 8.11 -4.13 6.05
N PRO A 2 7.80 -4.30 7.35
CA PRO A 2 8.30 -5.42 8.14
C PRO A 2 7.82 -6.78 7.60
N ALA A 3 8.67 -7.81 7.74
CA ALA A 3 8.31 -9.19 7.40
C ALA A 3 7.15 -9.69 8.28
N ARG A 4 6.15 -10.31 7.67
CA ARG A 4 4.94 -10.84 8.30
C ARG A 4 4.48 -12.10 7.59
N LEU A 5 3.58 -12.85 8.23
CA LEU A 5 2.94 -14.02 7.62
C LEU A 5 2.12 -13.63 6.37
N ALA A 6 1.94 -14.59 5.46
CA ALA A 6 1.10 -14.40 4.29
C ALA A 6 -0.31 -13.94 4.68
N GLY A 7 -0.86 -12.98 3.93
CA GLY A 7 -2.19 -12.40 4.19
C GLY A 7 -2.22 -11.28 5.24
N TYR A 8 -1.10 -10.95 5.90
CA TYR A 8 -1.07 -9.87 6.89
C TYR A 8 -1.31 -8.47 6.29
N TYR A 9 -0.79 -8.23 5.09
CA TYR A 9 -0.95 -6.97 4.38
C TYR A 9 -1.96 -7.12 3.26
N ARG A 10 -2.82 -6.12 3.11
CA ARG A 10 -3.75 -5.97 1.98
C ARG A 10 -3.46 -4.67 1.26
N GLU A 11 -3.53 -4.70 -0.06
CA GLU A 11 -3.29 -3.54 -0.92
C GLU A 11 -4.54 -3.05 -1.63
N PHE A 12 -4.54 -1.76 -1.95
CA PHE A 12 -5.57 -1.06 -2.70
C PHE A 12 -4.91 -0.09 -3.68
N ASP A 13 -5.43 0.00 -4.90
CA ASP A 13 -4.98 0.99 -5.88
C ASP A 13 -5.91 2.22 -5.85
N PRO A 14 -5.42 3.40 -5.43
CA PRO A 14 -6.21 4.63 -5.41
C PRO A 14 -6.11 5.43 -6.72
N THR A 15 -5.39 4.95 -7.74
CA THR A 15 -5.14 5.73 -8.96
C THR A 15 -6.43 5.88 -9.77
N LEU A 16 -6.86 7.13 -9.95
CA LEU A 16 -8.04 7.47 -10.75
C LEU A 16 -7.66 7.91 -12.16
N GLY A 17 -8.58 7.72 -13.11
CA GLY A 17 -8.43 8.26 -14.47
C GLY A 17 -7.45 7.51 -15.38
N VAL A 18 -6.98 6.34 -14.97
CA VAL A 18 -6.12 5.46 -15.77
C VAL A 18 -6.84 4.14 -16.07
N SER A 19 -6.54 3.56 -17.23
CA SER A 19 -7.02 2.21 -17.57
C SER A 19 -6.15 1.16 -16.87
N GLY A 20 -6.75 0.39 -15.96
CA GLY A 20 -6.06 -0.62 -15.18
C GLY A 20 -5.37 -0.06 -13.93
N PRO A 21 -4.52 -0.87 -13.27
CA PRO A 21 -3.83 -0.42 -12.06
C PRO A 21 -2.79 0.66 -12.38
N GLY A 22 -2.84 1.76 -11.64
CA GLY A 22 -1.80 2.79 -11.67
C GLY A 22 -0.60 2.45 -10.78
N PRO A 23 0.31 3.41 -10.57
CA PRO A 23 1.53 3.17 -9.78
C PRO A 23 1.30 3.28 -8.27
N GLN A 24 0.19 3.86 -7.82
CA GLN A 24 -0.04 4.12 -6.40
C GLN A 24 -0.57 2.89 -5.67
N ARG A 25 -0.20 2.70 -4.40
CA ARG A 25 -0.85 1.72 -3.51
C ARG A 25 -1.04 2.29 -2.12
N ILE A 26 -2.18 1.94 -1.52
CA ILE A 26 -2.41 1.99 -0.08
C ILE A 26 -2.30 0.56 0.44
N ILE A 27 -1.50 0.34 1.47
CA ILE A 27 -1.26 -0.98 2.07
C ILE A 27 -1.65 -0.93 3.54
N THR A 28 -2.60 -1.76 3.94
CA THR A 28 -3.08 -1.88 5.32
C THR A 28 -2.62 -3.19 5.93
N GLY A 29 -2.04 -3.14 7.13
CA GLY A 29 -1.70 -4.31 7.94
C GLY A 29 -2.81 -4.65 8.94
N SER A 30 -2.95 -5.94 9.30
CA SER A 30 -3.90 -6.37 10.34
C SER A 30 -3.65 -5.76 11.73
N GLY A 31 -2.45 -5.21 11.97
CA GLY A 31 -2.11 -4.48 13.20
C GLY A 31 -2.49 -3.00 13.18
N GLY A 32 -3.17 -2.52 12.12
CA GLY A 32 -3.55 -1.13 11.96
C GLY A 32 -2.49 -0.25 11.31
N GLU A 33 -1.37 -0.82 10.84
CA GLU A 33 -0.39 -0.08 10.07
C GLU A 33 -0.96 0.33 8.70
N ILE A 34 -0.70 1.57 8.29
CA ILE A 34 -1.02 2.06 6.95
C ILE A 34 0.28 2.50 6.29
N TYR A 35 0.51 2.06 5.07
CA TYR A 35 1.60 2.52 4.22
C TYR A 35 1.05 3.03 2.89
N TYR A 36 1.71 4.05 2.35
CA TYR A 36 1.46 4.58 1.01
C TYR A 36 2.72 4.46 0.16
N THR A 37 2.53 4.14 -1.12
CA THR A 37 3.57 4.18 -2.16
C THR A 37 3.00 4.90 -3.37
N ALA A 38 3.75 5.84 -3.94
CA ALA A 38 3.39 6.51 -5.19
C ALA A 38 4.00 5.82 -6.43
N ASP A 39 4.98 4.94 -6.22
CA ASP A 39 5.92 4.44 -7.24
C ASP A 39 6.02 2.90 -7.24
N HIS A 40 4.88 2.23 -7.03
CA HIS A 40 4.75 0.79 -7.12
C HIS A 40 5.75 0.01 -6.26
N TYR A 41 5.71 0.27 -4.94
CA TYR A 41 6.50 -0.34 -3.88
C TYR A 41 7.98 0.05 -3.82
N THR A 42 8.45 0.97 -4.67
CA THR A 42 9.85 1.42 -4.64
C THR A 42 10.13 2.22 -3.36
N THR A 43 9.20 3.08 -2.96
CA THR A 43 9.25 3.81 -1.70
C THR A 43 7.98 3.60 -0.90
N LEU A 44 8.14 3.42 0.42
CA LEU A 44 7.03 3.22 1.34
C LEU A 44 7.05 4.26 2.44
N ILE A 45 5.98 5.04 2.52
CA ILE A 45 5.76 6.03 3.57
C ILE A 45 4.78 5.42 4.57
N ARG A 46 5.16 5.35 5.84
CA ARG A 46 4.23 4.99 6.91
C ARG A 46 3.33 6.17 7.19
N VAL A 47 2.03 5.94 7.16
CA VAL A 47 1.01 6.95 7.42
C VAL A 47 0.41 6.68 8.78
N SER A 48 0.40 7.69 9.65
CA SER A 48 -0.41 7.74 10.87
C SER A 48 -1.60 8.66 10.62
N PRO A 49 -2.74 8.45 11.29
CA PRO A 49 -3.79 9.46 11.37
C PRO A 49 -3.25 10.81 11.83
#